data_AF-A0A7J6PTE7-F1
#
_entry.id   AF-A0A7J6PTE7-F1
#
_cell.length_a   1.000
_cell.length_b   1.000
_cell.length_c   1.000
_cell.angle_alpha   90.00
_cell.angle_beta   90.00
_cell.angle_gamma   90.00
#
_symmetry.space_group_name_H-M   'P 1'
#
loop_
_entity.id
_entity.type
_entity.pdbx_description
1 polymer ?
#
loop_
_entity_poly.entity_id
_entity_poly.type
_entity_poly.pdbx_seq_one_letter_code
_entity_poly.pdbx_strand_id
1 'polypeptide(L)'
;GKLLDLVLSCCHSLTAVDPLATVLVGDPLEQAMFTAARTATNAAAIYLPGSGPPTFQIFGTQKYSQIARFPFNSELQRMSVAMKHENGPASELLILSKGSPEVMETLLEEVPQDY
;
A
#
# COMPACT_ATOMS: atom_id res chain seq x y z
N GLY A 1 12.24 -3.76 4.71
CA GLY A 1 11.67 -5.01 5.27
C GLY A 1 10.38 -5.31 4.52
N LYS A 2 10.04 -6.58 4.26
CA LYS A 2 9.01 -6.93 3.27
C LYS A 2 7.59 -6.38 3.57
N LEU A 3 7.26 -6.04 4.82
CA LEU A 3 6.03 -5.31 5.18
C LEU A 3 6.10 -3.82 4.84
N LEU A 4 7.26 -3.18 4.97
CA LEU A 4 7.48 -1.80 4.51
C LEU A 4 7.27 -1.72 3.00
N ASP A 5 7.82 -2.68 2.25
CA ASP A 5 7.66 -2.73 0.79
C ASP A 5 6.18 -2.86 0.41
N LEU A 6 5.38 -3.58 1.21
CA LEU A 6 3.93 -3.63 1.05
C LEU A 6 3.27 -2.28 1.25
N VAL A 7 3.56 -1.59 2.37
CA VAL A 7 3.04 -0.24 2.66
C VAL A 7 3.36 0.71 1.51
N LEU A 8 4.60 0.74 1.03
CA LEU A 8 5.01 1.59 -0.08
C LEU A 8 4.35 1.20 -1.41
N SER A 9 4.07 -0.09 -1.62
CA SER A 9 3.42 -0.59 -2.83
C SER A 9 1.90 -0.37 -2.86
N CYS A 10 1.23 -0.15 -1.72
CA CYS A 10 -0.23 -0.02 -1.68
C CYS A 10 -0.74 1.33 -1.19
N CYS A 11 -0.03 1.97 -0.25
CA CYS A 11 -0.38 3.28 0.28
C CYS A 11 0.18 4.36 -0.65
N HIS A 12 -0.39 4.44 -1.86
CA HIS A 12 -0.10 5.49 -2.83
C HIS A 12 -1.36 5.90 -3.62
N SER A 13 -1.26 7.05 -4.28
CA SER A 13 -2.31 7.62 -5.15
C SER A 13 -2.09 7.34 -6.64
N LEU A 14 -0.95 6.75 -7.01
CA LEU A 14 -0.59 6.44 -8.40
C LEU A 14 -1.65 5.65 -9.16
N THR A 15 -1.80 5.98 -10.44
CA THR A 15 -2.69 5.33 -11.40
C THR A 15 -1.90 4.94 -12.65
N ALA A 16 -2.17 3.76 -13.22
CA ALA A 16 -1.64 3.37 -14.52
C ALA A 16 -2.53 3.92 -15.63
N VAL A 17 -1.91 4.48 -16.66
CA VAL A 17 -2.64 4.97 -17.84
C VAL A 17 -2.61 3.99 -19.02
N ASP A 18 -1.84 2.92 -18.90
CA ASP A 18 -1.77 1.84 -19.89
C ASP A 18 -2.05 0.46 -19.26
N PRO A 19 -2.59 -0.51 -20.02
CA PRO A 19 -2.87 -1.85 -19.52
C PRO A 19 -1.65 -2.64 -19.03
N LEU A 20 -0.45 -2.28 -19.49
CA LEU A 20 0.81 -2.91 -19.07
C LEU A 20 1.37 -2.26 -17.80
N ALA A 21 0.71 -1.21 -17.29
CA ALA A 21 1.09 -0.46 -16.11
C ALA A 21 2.55 0.05 -16.16
N THR A 22 3.00 0.40 -17.36
CA THR A 22 4.34 0.90 -17.66
C THR A 22 4.47 2.40 -17.43
N VAL A 23 3.36 3.12 -17.56
CA VAL A 23 3.25 4.56 -17.36
C VAL A 23 2.41 4.82 -16.12
N LEU A 24 3.08 5.32 -15.09
CA LEU A 24 2.48 5.72 -13.82
C LEU A 24 2.27 7.23 -13.78
N VAL A 25 1.07 7.65 -13.38
CA VAL A 25 0.73 9.06 -13.16
C VAL A 25 0.44 9.28 -11.69
N GLY A 26 1.01 10.37 -11.15
CA GLY A 26 0.88 10.78 -9.76
C GLY A 26 2.12 11.50 -9.26
N ASP A 27 2.23 11.68 -7.95
CA ASP A 27 3.36 12.34 -7.32
C ASP A 27 4.72 11.64 -7.65
N PRO A 28 5.77 12.38 -8.07
CA PRO A 28 7.05 11.77 -8.43
C PRO A 28 7.75 11.01 -7.31
N LEU A 29 7.61 11.45 -6.05
CA LEU A 29 8.18 10.75 -4.90
C LEU A 29 7.43 9.44 -4.66
N GLU A 30 6.10 9.43 -4.78
CA GLU A 30 5.32 8.18 -4.74
C GLU A 30 5.72 7.22 -5.86
N GLN A 31 5.95 7.72 -7.08
CA GLN A 31 6.43 6.89 -8.20
C GLN A 31 7.78 6.24 -7.89
N ALA A 32 8.71 6.99 -7.29
CA ALA A 32 10.02 6.49 -6.89
C ALA A 32 9.90 5.41 -5.81
N MET A 33 9.12 5.67 -4.76
CA MET A 33 8.88 4.71 -3.66
C MET A 33 8.21 3.43 -4.16
N PHE A 34 7.16 3.55 -4.97
CA PHE A 34 6.48 2.40 -5.57
C PHE A 34 7.44 1.60 -6.47
N THR A 35 8.24 2.29 -7.28
CA THR A 35 9.20 1.62 -8.18
C THR A 35 10.27 0.85 -7.42
N ALA A 36 10.77 1.40 -6.32
CA ALA A 36 11.70 0.70 -5.44
C ALA A 36 11.05 -0.54 -4.79
N ALA A 37 9.82 -0.40 -4.29
CA ALA A 37 9.14 -1.44 -3.53
C ALA A 37 8.51 -2.56 -4.37
N ARG A 38 8.03 -2.27 -5.60
CA ARG A 38 7.24 -3.22 -6.41
C ARG A 38 7.96 -4.53 -6.74
N THR A 39 9.30 -4.50 -6.78
CA THR A 39 10.12 -5.69 -7.06
C THR A 39 10.06 -6.71 -5.93
N ALA A 40 9.89 -6.25 -4.68
CA ALA A 40 9.81 -7.11 -3.50
C ALA A 40 8.40 -7.68 -3.26
N THR A 41 7.38 -7.02 -3.78
CA THR A 41 5.95 -7.35 -3.54
C THR A 41 5.27 -8.04 -4.72
N ASN A 42 6.00 -8.30 -5.83
CA ASN A 42 5.46 -8.73 -7.12
C ASN A 42 4.11 -8.05 -7.39
N ALA A 43 4.04 -6.73 -7.09
CA ALA A 43 2.78 -6.03 -7.07
C ALA A 43 2.27 -5.92 -8.51
N ALA A 44 1.29 -6.77 -8.85
CA ALA A 44 0.49 -6.61 -10.07
C ALA A 44 -0.44 -5.38 -9.98
N ALA A 45 -0.44 -4.71 -8.83
CA ALA A 45 -1.50 -3.86 -8.33
C ALA A 45 -1.21 -2.37 -8.52
N ILE A 46 -1.06 -1.95 -9.77
CA ILE A 46 -1.40 -0.57 -10.09
C ILE A 46 -2.90 -0.55 -10.35
N TYR A 47 -3.59 0.46 -9.83
CA TYR A 47 -5.02 0.62 -10.11
C TYR A 47 -5.19 0.82 -11.61
N LEU A 48 -5.76 -0.17 -12.27
CA LEU A 48 -6.18 -0.11 -13.67
C LEU A 48 -7.68 0.21 -13.68
N PRO A 49 -8.11 1.30 -14.34
CA PRO A 49 -9.53 1.57 -14.50
C PRO A 49 -10.27 0.37 -15.10
N GLY A 50 -11.30 -0.12 -14.40
CA GLY A 50 -12.09 -1.28 -14.83
C GLY A 50 -11.54 -2.65 -14.44
N SER A 51 -10.38 -2.74 -13.79
CA SER A 51 -9.93 -3.98 -13.14
C SER A 51 -10.60 -4.15 -11.78
N GLY A 52 -10.73 -5.40 -11.31
CA GLY A 52 -11.12 -5.70 -9.93
C GLY A 52 -10.13 -5.13 -8.89
N PRO A 53 -10.38 -5.39 -7.59
CA PRO A 53 -9.50 -4.91 -6.52
C PRO A 53 -8.03 -5.32 -6.77
N PRO A 54 -7.06 -4.42 -6.56
CA PRO A 54 -5.65 -4.75 -6.73
C PRO A 54 -5.22 -5.89 -5.79
N THR A 55 -4.35 -6.79 -6.28
CA THR A 55 -3.79 -7.91 -5.50
C THR A 55 -2.27 -7.87 -5.43
N PHE A 56 -1.73 -8.26 -4.28
CA PHE A 56 -0.31 -8.19 -3.93
C PHE A 56 0.19 -9.57 -3.52
N GLN A 57 1.38 -9.96 -3.98
CA GLN A 57 1.98 -11.24 -3.61
C GLN A 57 3.36 -11.04 -2.98
N ILE A 58 3.44 -11.23 -1.68
CA ILE A 58 4.64 -10.94 -0.90
C ILE A 58 5.24 -12.26 -0.44
N PHE A 59 6.57 -12.31 -0.36
CA PHE A 59 7.31 -13.51 0.04
C PHE A 59 7.08 -14.74 -0.88
N GLY A 60 6.52 -14.55 -2.08
CA GLY A 60 6.21 -15.63 -3.01
C GLY A 60 5.03 -16.52 -2.60
N THR A 61 4.49 -16.37 -1.39
CA THR A 61 3.46 -17.27 -0.84
C THR A 61 2.24 -16.54 -0.27
N GLN A 62 2.40 -15.30 0.20
CA GLN A 62 1.33 -14.55 0.84
C GLN A 62 0.61 -13.67 -0.18
N LYS A 63 -0.70 -13.87 -0.32
CA LYS A 63 -1.54 -13.12 -1.25
C LYS A 63 -2.48 -12.21 -0.49
N TYR A 64 -2.49 -10.94 -0.85
CA TYR A 64 -3.35 -9.92 -0.26
C TYR A 64 -4.20 -9.27 -1.34
N SER A 65 -5.48 -9.05 -1.06
CA SER A 65 -6.36 -8.24 -1.92
C SER A 65 -6.73 -6.95 -1.21
N GLN A 66 -6.59 -5.82 -1.89
CA GLN A 66 -7.05 -4.54 -1.37
C GLN A 66 -8.58 -4.51 -1.37
N ILE A 67 -9.19 -4.38 -0.19
CA ILE A 67 -10.65 -4.32 -0.03
C ILE A 67 -11.17 -2.89 0.09
N ALA A 68 -10.36 -1.97 0.62
CA ALA A 68 -10.69 -0.56 0.73
C ALA A 68 -9.43 0.30 0.68
N ARG A 69 -9.58 1.51 0.11
CA ARG A 69 -8.56 2.56 0.13
C ARG A 69 -9.16 3.79 0.79
N PHE A 70 -8.45 4.32 1.78
CA PHE A 70 -8.73 5.59 2.41
C PHE A 70 -7.67 6.57 1.89
N PRO A 71 -8.04 7.45 0.94
CA PRO A 71 -7.08 8.36 0.31
C PRO A 71 -6.46 9.31 1.35
N PHE A 72 -5.34 9.92 0.98
CA PHE A 72 -4.73 10.94 1.82
C PHE A 72 -5.72 12.08 2.10
N ASN A 73 -5.87 12.43 3.37
CA ASN A 73 -6.69 13.54 3.84
C ASN A 73 -5.77 14.52 4.59
N SER A 74 -5.82 15.81 4.25
CA SER A 74 -4.94 16.83 4.83
C SER A 74 -5.20 17.14 6.31
N GLU A 75 -6.42 16.92 6.79
CA GLU A 75 -6.76 17.04 8.21
C GLU A 75 -6.22 15.84 8.99
N LEU A 76 -6.31 14.63 8.43
CA LEU A 76 -5.79 13.41 9.04
C LEU A 76 -4.28 13.21 8.81
N GLN A 77 -3.70 13.92 7.84
CA GLN A 77 -2.30 13.83 7.39
C GLN A 77 -1.80 12.40 7.15
N ARG A 78 -2.70 11.50 6.74
CA ARG A 78 -2.37 10.10 6.45
C ARG A 78 -3.28 9.53 5.39
N MET A 79 -2.83 8.43 4.80
CA MET A 79 -3.63 7.51 4.01
C MET A 79 -3.57 6.10 4.56
N SER A 80 -4.61 5.32 4.31
CA SER A 80 -4.68 3.92 4.74
C SER A 80 -5.23 3.01 3.66
N VAL A 81 -4.84 1.74 3.70
CA VAL A 81 -5.37 0.68 2.85
C VAL A 81 -5.74 -0.50 3.74
N ALA A 82 -6.94 -1.04 3.53
CA ALA A 82 -7.35 -2.29 4.14
C ALA A 82 -7.14 -3.43 3.16
N MET A 83 -6.50 -4.49 3.62
CA MET A 83 -6.21 -5.68 2.85
C MET A 83 -6.78 -6.93 3.51
N LYS A 84 -7.26 -7.85 2.68
CA LYS A 84 -7.63 -9.20 3.10
C LYS A 84 -6.48 -10.15 2.78
N HIS A 85 -6.11 -10.99 3.74
CA HIS A 85 -5.17 -12.08 3.52
C HIS A 85 -5.89 -13.27 2.86
N GLU A 86 -5.66 -13.52 1.57
CA GLU A 86 -6.41 -14.53 0.80
C GLU A 86 -6.06 -15.98 1.18
N ASN A 87 -4.83 -16.21 1.66
CA ASN A 87 -4.37 -17.53 2.08
C ASN A 87 -4.42 -17.71 3.62
N GLY A 88 -4.92 -16.72 4.35
CA GLY A 88 -5.04 -16.71 5.81
C GLY A 88 -6.47 -16.94 6.31
N PRO A 89 -6.69 -16.81 7.63
CA PRO A 89 -8.03 -16.83 8.20
C PRO A 89 -8.92 -15.75 7.58
N ALA A 90 -10.15 -16.11 7.23
CA ALA A 90 -11.07 -15.21 6.53
C ALA A 90 -11.41 -13.91 7.29
N SER A 91 -11.23 -13.89 8.61
CA SER A 91 -11.46 -12.73 9.48
C SER A 91 -10.25 -11.81 9.63
N GLU A 92 -9.09 -12.18 9.09
CA GLU A 92 -7.86 -11.39 9.26
C GLU A 92 -7.79 -10.27 8.21
N LEU A 93 -7.88 -9.03 8.69
CA LEU A 93 -7.68 -7.83 7.90
C LEU A 93 -6.38 -7.16 8.32
N LEU A 94 -5.59 -6.75 7.34
CA LEU A 94 -4.39 -5.95 7.55
C LEU A 94 -4.71 -4.50 7.20
N ILE A 95 -4.48 -3.59 8.15
CA ILE A 95 -4.57 -2.15 7.92
C ILE A 95 -3.16 -1.60 7.77
N LEU A 96 -2.89 -0.98 6.63
CA LEU A 96 -1.60 -0.41 6.29
C LEU A 96 -1.77 1.10 6.17
N SER A 97 -0.89 1.87 6.82
CA SER A 97 -1.00 3.31 6.89
C SER A 97 0.34 3.98 6.64
N LYS A 98 0.28 5.14 5.96
CA LYS A 98 1.41 6.04 5.70
C LYS A 98 0.94 7.47 5.92
N GLY A 99 1.65 8.26 6.70
CA GLY A 99 1.27 9.63 7.04
C GLY A 99 2.42 10.43 7.65
N SER A 100 2.11 11.63 8.14
CA SER A 100 3.07 12.44 8.88
C SER A 100 3.56 11.70 10.13
N PRO A 101 4.84 11.84 10.50
CA PRO A 101 5.41 11.11 11.63
C PRO A 101 4.64 11.41 12.92
N GLU A 102 4.24 12.66 13.14
CA GLU A 102 3.53 13.10 14.34
C GLU A 102 2.14 12.44 14.44
N VAL A 103 1.41 12.29 13.33
CA VAL A 103 0.13 11.57 13.35
C VAL A 103 0.35 10.08 13.56
N MET A 104 1.32 9.48 12.87
CA MET A 104 1.56 8.05 12.95
C MET A 104 2.03 7.63 14.35
N GLU A 105 2.78 8.48 15.05
CA GLU A 105 3.21 8.27 16.45
C GLU A 105 2.00 8.05 17.37
N THR A 106 0.94 8.87 17.22
CA THR A 106 -0.29 8.75 18.02
C THR A 106 -1.09 7.46 17.79
N LEU A 107 -0.79 6.72 16.72
CA LEU A 107 -1.46 5.48 16.35
C LEU A 107 -0.68 4.23 16.79
N LEU A 108 0.53 4.39 17.32
CA LEU A 108 1.34 3.29 17.82
C LEU A 108 0.93 2.97 19.26
N GLU A 109 0.79 1.67 19.54
CA GLU A 109 0.60 1.19 20.92
C GLU A 109 1.87 1.41 21.76
N GLU A 110 3.04 1.16 21.14
CA GLU A 110 4.36 1.42 21.71
C GLU A 110 5.20 2.22 20.69
N VAL A 111 5.64 3.41 21.08
CA VAL A 111 6.49 4.28 20.24
C VAL A 111 7.95 3.84 20.39
N PRO A 112 8.67 3.52 19.30
CA PRO A 112 10.10 3.19 19.34
C PRO A 112 10.96 4.32 19.91
N GLN A 113 12.07 3.99 20.56
CA GLN A 113 12.94 4.96 21.25
C GLN A 113 13.53 6.05 20.32
N ASP A 114 13.76 5.73 19.05
CA ASP A 114 14.34 6.62 18.03
C ASP A 114 13.37 6.87 16.86
N TYR A 115 12.07 7.02 17.18
CA TYR A 115 11.03 7.32 16.19
C TYR A 115 11.19 8.71 15.56
#